data_AF-A0A948SHQ3-F1
#
_entry.id   AF-A0A948SHQ3-F1
#
_cell.length_a   1.000
_cell.length_b   1.000
_cell.length_c   1.000
_cell.angle_alpha   90.00
_cell.angle_beta   90.00
_cell.angle_gamma   90.00
#
_symmetry.space_group_name_H-M   'P 1'
#
loop_
_entity.id
_entity.type
_entity.pdbx_description
1 polymer ?
#
loop_
_entity_poly.entity_id
_entity_poly.type
_entity_poly.pdbx_seq_one_letter_code
_entity_poly.pdbx_strand_id
1 'polypeptide(L)'
;MSQDMASDSGRFWLSWLRVATILLIAFGLFLVVVHGLAIQGFSLLVYSSSGRISEFGDEAADYISLAHAVLGAVMVGWGTALLLVLRGPMKRNVREGTLIFAISLTCWFIPDTIFSVASGFWQNALLNVCFAVLFAIPLAALLKSK
;
A
#
# COMPACT_ATOMS: atom_id res chain seq x y z
N MET A 1 17.25 5.20 -21.10
CA MET A 1 17.35 4.39 -19.87
C MET A 1 18.79 4.52 -19.39
N SER A 2 19.07 4.99 -18.17
CA SER A 2 20.46 5.11 -17.68
C SER A 2 21.15 3.74 -17.67
N GLN A 3 22.47 3.68 -17.87
CA GLN A 3 23.21 2.41 -17.93
C GLN A 3 23.00 1.56 -16.65
N ASP A 4 22.83 2.19 -15.48
CA ASP A 4 22.58 1.49 -14.23
C ASP A 4 21.19 0.82 -14.13
N MET A 5 20.16 1.37 -14.78
CA MET A 5 18.86 0.68 -14.88
C MET A 5 18.89 -0.52 -15.83
N ALA A 6 19.83 -0.51 -16.77
CA ALA A 6 20.09 -1.64 -17.65
C ALA A 6 21.02 -2.69 -17.00
N SER A 7 21.44 -2.50 -15.75
CA SER A 7 22.07 -3.56 -14.96
C SER A 7 21.06 -4.59 -14.46
N ASP A 8 21.51 -5.80 -14.13
CA ASP A 8 20.65 -6.82 -13.51
C ASP A 8 20.08 -6.35 -12.16
N SER A 9 20.86 -5.59 -11.39
CA SER A 9 20.43 -4.99 -10.12
C SER A 9 19.30 -3.97 -10.33
N GLY A 10 19.45 -3.05 -11.28
CA GLY A 10 18.41 -2.05 -11.60
C GLY A 10 17.09 -2.70 -12.06
N ARG A 11 17.17 -3.72 -12.91
CA ARG A 11 16.00 -4.50 -13.33
C ARG A 11 15.30 -5.19 -12.15
N PHE A 12 16.08 -5.76 -11.22
CA PHE A 12 15.54 -6.41 -10.04
C PHE A 12 14.72 -5.45 -9.18
N TRP A 13 15.27 -4.27 -8.82
CA TRP A 13 14.56 -3.29 -7.99
C TRP A 13 13.30 -2.72 -8.67
N LEU A 14 13.35 -2.49 -9.98
CA LEU A 14 12.16 -2.09 -10.75
C LEU A 14 11.10 -3.18 -10.80
N SER A 15 11.51 -4.45 -10.91
CA SER A 15 10.59 -5.59 -10.87
C SER A 15 9.94 -5.72 -9.49
N TRP A 16 10.74 -5.57 -8.43
CA TRP A 16 10.23 -5.52 -7.05
C TRP A 16 9.17 -4.44 -6.88
N LEU A 17 9.46 -3.20 -7.26
CA LEU A 17 8.47 -2.11 -7.17
C LEU A 17 7.19 -2.43 -7.93
N ARG A 18 7.32 -2.99 -9.14
CA ARG A 18 6.16 -3.39 -9.94
C ARG A 18 5.33 -4.45 -9.22
N VAL A 19 5.96 -5.49 -8.67
CA VAL A 19 5.25 -6.54 -7.93
C VAL A 19 4.59 -5.95 -6.69
N ALA A 20 5.28 -5.12 -5.91
CA ALA A 20 4.72 -4.44 -4.74
C ALA A 20 3.50 -3.57 -5.10
N THR A 21 3.56 -2.82 -6.20
CA THR A 21 2.43 -2.01 -6.69
C THR A 21 1.26 -2.89 -7.15
N ILE A 22 1.53 -4.03 -7.81
CA ILE A 22 0.47 -4.98 -8.20
C ILE A 22 -0.18 -5.59 -6.95
N LEU A 23 0.60 -5.96 -5.95
CA LEU A 23 0.09 -6.49 -4.67
C LEU A 23 -0.77 -5.45 -3.94
N LEU A 24 -0.38 -4.17 -3.95
CA LEU A 24 -1.18 -3.07 -3.42
C LEU A 24 -2.55 -2.97 -4.11
N ILE A 25 -2.58 -3.03 -5.44
CA ILE A 25 -3.83 -3.02 -6.22
C ILE A 25 -4.67 -4.25 -5.90
N ALA A 26 -4.06 -5.45 -5.87
CA ALA A 26 -4.74 -6.70 -5.58
C ALA A 26 -5.34 -6.70 -4.16
N PHE A 27 -4.61 -6.17 -3.18
CA PHE A 27 -5.11 -6.01 -1.81
C PHE A 27 -6.28 -5.01 -1.77
N GLY A 28 -6.20 -3.89 -2.48
CA GLY A 28 -7.33 -2.96 -2.61
C GLY A 28 -8.56 -3.62 -3.23
N LEU A 29 -8.40 -4.40 -4.30
CA LEU A 29 -9.48 -5.19 -4.91
C LEU A 29 -10.05 -6.23 -3.94
N PHE A 30 -9.22 -6.86 -3.11
CA PHE A 30 -9.68 -7.80 -2.10
C PHE A 30 -10.62 -7.13 -1.10
N LEU A 31 -10.30 -5.92 -0.63
CA LEU A 31 -11.19 -5.15 0.25
C LEU A 31 -12.52 -4.76 -0.41
N VAL A 32 -12.51 -4.54 -1.73
CA VAL A 32 -13.70 -4.16 -2.52
C VAL A 32 -14.57 -5.35 -2.92
N VAL A 33 -13.99 -6.51 -3.20
CA VAL A 33 -14.75 -7.65 -3.77
C VAL A 33 -15.15 -8.64 -2.68
N VAL A 34 -14.31 -8.81 -1.66
CA VAL A 34 -14.44 -9.89 -0.68
C VAL A 34 -14.67 -9.33 0.73
N HIS A 35 -15.62 -8.39 0.84
CA HIS A 35 -15.93 -7.62 2.04
C HIS A 35 -16.02 -8.46 3.32
N GLY A 36 -16.69 -9.62 3.28
CA GLY A 36 -16.84 -10.49 4.44
C GLY A 36 -15.51 -11.04 4.97
N LEU A 37 -14.59 -11.45 4.09
CA LEU A 37 -13.27 -11.91 4.50
C LEU A 37 -12.37 -10.73 4.93
N ALA A 38 -12.50 -9.58 4.28
CA ALA A 38 -11.79 -8.37 4.69
C ALA A 38 -12.16 -7.99 6.13
N ILE A 39 -13.45 -7.92 6.44
CA ILE A 39 -13.94 -7.62 7.79
C ILE A 39 -13.45 -8.64 8.82
N GLN A 40 -13.54 -9.94 8.52
CA GLN A 40 -13.03 -10.97 9.42
C GLN A 40 -11.52 -10.86 9.65
N GLY A 41 -10.75 -10.56 8.60
CA GLY A 41 -9.30 -10.38 8.68
C GLY A 41 -8.91 -9.19 9.55
N PHE A 42 -9.55 -8.03 9.35
CA PHE A 42 -9.31 -6.84 10.18
C PHE A 42 -9.81 -7.04 11.61
N SER A 43 -10.93 -7.73 11.79
CA SER A 43 -11.43 -8.09 13.12
C SER A 43 -10.42 -8.97 13.86
N LEU A 44 -9.84 -9.96 13.18
CA LEU A 44 -8.80 -10.82 13.76
C LEU A 44 -7.54 -10.02 14.09
N LEU A 45 -7.10 -9.14 13.18
CA LEU A 45 -5.91 -8.32 13.36
C LEU A 45 -6.02 -7.41 14.59
N VAL A 46 -7.17 -6.76 14.77
CA VAL A 46 -7.36 -5.75 15.82
C VAL A 46 -7.82 -6.37 17.14
N TYR A 47 -8.74 -7.33 17.08
CA TYR A 47 -9.42 -7.85 18.27
C TYR A 47 -9.06 -9.30 18.61
N SER A 48 -8.17 -9.95 17.85
CA SER A 48 -7.89 -11.39 17.98
C SER A 48 -9.14 -12.28 17.86
N SER A 49 -10.18 -11.79 17.17
CA SER A 49 -11.44 -12.48 16.94
C SER A 49 -11.97 -12.15 15.55
N SER A 50 -12.33 -13.16 14.76
CA SER A 50 -12.88 -12.95 13.41
C SER A 50 -14.29 -12.38 13.39
N GLY A 51 -15.03 -12.44 14.51
CA GLY A 51 -16.44 -12.02 14.59
C GLY A 51 -16.68 -10.69 15.31
N ARG A 52 -15.66 -10.12 15.98
CA ARG A 52 -15.84 -8.99 16.90
C ARG A 52 -16.45 -7.75 16.23
N ILE A 53 -16.08 -7.44 14.98
CA ILE A 53 -16.67 -6.30 14.25
C ILE A 53 -18.18 -6.51 14.00
N SER A 54 -18.61 -7.73 13.71
CA SER A 54 -20.03 -8.05 13.49
C SER A 54 -20.87 -7.93 14.77
N GLU A 55 -20.24 -7.98 15.94
CA GLU A 55 -20.92 -7.80 17.23
C GLU A 55 -21.22 -6.33 17.57
N PHE A 56 -20.71 -5.36 16.78
CA PHE A 56 -21.01 -3.93 16.98
C PHE A 56 -22.41 -3.52 16.51
N GLY A 57 -23.15 -4.44 15.89
CA GLY A 57 -24.47 -4.22 15.30
C GLY A 57 -24.42 -4.05 13.79
N ASP A 58 -25.51 -4.39 13.12
CA ASP A 58 -25.57 -4.49 11.65
C ASP A 58 -25.22 -3.16 10.96
N GLU A 59 -25.76 -2.04 11.45
CA GLU A 59 -25.47 -0.71 10.89
C GLU A 59 -23.98 -0.34 10.97
N ALA A 60 -23.34 -0.62 12.11
CA ALA A 60 -21.92 -0.33 12.31
C ALA A 60 -21.06 -1.26 11.43
N ALA A 61 -21.40 -2.55 11.36
CA ALA A 61 -20.69 -3.51 10.54
C ALA A 61 -20.78 -3.17 9.04
N ASP A 62 -21.96 -2.75 8.58
CA ASP A 62 -22.19 -2.32 7.19
C ASP A 62 -21.40 -1.05 6.86
N TYR A 63 -21.38 -0.07 7.77
CA TYR A 63 -20.59 1.14 7.58
C TYR A 63 -19.08 0.85 7.56
N ILE A 64 -18.60 -0.04 8.43
CA ILE A 64 -17.20 -0.47 8.43
C ILE A 64 -16.87 -1.21 7.13
N SER A 65 -17.78 -2.05 6.62
CA SER A 65 -17.65 -2.74 5.32
C SER A 65 -17.53 -1.73 4.17
N LEU A 66 -18.41 -0.73 4.13
CA LEU A 66 -18.32 0.37 3.16
C LEU A 66 -16.99 1.11 3.26
N ALA A 67 -16.52 1.43 4.47
CA ALA A 67 -15.25 2.12 4.67
C ALA A 67 -14.06 1.30 4.11
N HIS A 68 -14.04 -0.02 4.33
CA HIS A 68 -13.01 -0.90 3.75
C HIS A 68 -13.08 -0.93 2.22
N ALA A 69 -14.28 -0.97 1.63
CA ALA A 69 -14.43 -0.93 0.18
C ALA A 69 -13.95 0.40 -0.41
N VAL A 70 -14.26 1.53 0.24
CA VAL A 70 -13.77 2.86 -0.18
C VAL A 70 -12.24 2.93 -0.10
N LEU A 71 -11.64 2.48 1.00
CA LEU A 71 -10.19 2.39 1.14
C LEU A 71 -9.58 1.52 0.04
N GLY A 72 -10.17 0.34 -0.20
CA GLY A 72 -9.73 -0.56 -1.27
C GLY A 72 -9.78 0.08 -2.65
N ALA A 73 -10.87 0.79 -2.99
CA ALA A 73 -10.99 1.50 -4.25
C ALA A 73 -9.93 2.60 -4.41
N VAL A 74 -9.64 3.34 -3.33
CA VAL A 74 -8.54 4.32 -3.31
C VAL A 74 -7.19 3.63 -3.55
N MET A 75 -6.92 2.49 -2.91
CA MET A 75 -5.69 1.72 -3.12
C MET A 75 -5.55 1.22 -4.56
N VAL A 76 -6.65 0.81 -5.21
CA VAL A 76 -6.66 0.42 -6.63
C VAL A 76 -6.32 1.61 -7.52
N GLY A 77 -6.98 2.75 -7.33
CA GLY A 77 -6.72 3.96 -8.10
C GLY A 77 -5.30 4.48 -7.92
N TRP A 78 -4.86 4.60 -6.67
CA TRP A 78 -3.51 5.04 -6.31
C TRP A 78 -2.43 4.08 -6.80
N GLY A 79 -2.59 2.78 -6.59
CA GLY A 79 -1.67 1.76 -7.10
C GLY A 79 -1.59 1.76 -8.62
N THR A 80 -2.71 1.97 -9.31
CA THR A 80 -2.72 2.11 -10.79
C THR A 80 -1.93 3.33 -11.23
N ALA A 81 -2.09 4.48 -10.57
CA ALA A 81 -1.31 5.68 -10.86
C ALA A 81 0.20 5.44 -10.66
N LEU A 82 0.59 4.79 -9.56
CA LEU A 82 1.98 4.39 -9.30
C LEU A 82 2.52 3.44 -10.38
N LEU A 83 1.70 2.50 -10.87
CA LEU A 83 2.09 1.61 -11.96
C LEU A 83 2.33 2.36 -13.27
N LEU A 84 1.55 3.40 -13.55
CA LEU A 84 1.77 4.28 -14.70
C LEU A 84 3.06 5.10 -14.55
N VAL A 85 3.36 5.57 -13.33
CA VAL A 85 4.66 6.22 -13.00
C VAL A 85 5.83 5.28 -13.30
N LEU A 86 5.75 4.00 -12.90
CA LEU A 86 6.76 2.97 -13.22
C LEU A 86 6.93 2.75 -14.72
N ARG A 87 5.84 2.85 -15.50
CA ARG A 87 5.86 2.57 -16.95
C ARG A 87 6.33 3.75 -17.79
N GLY A 88 6.07 4.98 -17.36
CA GLY A 88 6.38 6.21 -18.12
C GLY A 88 7.47 7.05 -17.45
N PRO A 89 7.12 7.93 -16.49
CA PRO A 89 8.04 8.83 -15.82
C PRO A 89 9.34 8.18 -15.32
N MET A 90 9.26 7.06 -14.60
CA MET A 90 10.44 6.42 -14.01
C MET A 90 11.40 5.84 -15.07
N LYS A 91 10.88 5.39 -16.23
CA LYS A 91 11.73 4.93 -17.35
C LYS A 91 12.50 6.08 -18.01
N ARG A 92 11.91 7.28 -18.02
CA ARG A 92 12.51 8.49 -18.60
C ARG A 92 13.50 9.11 -17.63
N ASN A 93 13.11 9.25 -16.37
CA ASN A 93 13.90 9.86 -15.31
C ASN A 93 13.66 9.12 -13.98
N VAL A 94 14.63 8.28 -13.60
CA VAL A 94 14.56 7.47 -12.37
C VAL A 94 14.40 8.34 -11.14
N ARG A 95 15.15 9.46 -11.08
CA ARG A 95 15.16 10.30 -9.88
C ARG A 95 13.78 10.89 -9.63
N GLU A 96 13.19 11.43 -10.69
CA GLU A 96 11.87 12.04 -10.64
C GLU A 96 10.79 11.00 -10.36
N GLY A 97 10.82 9.86 -11.05
CA GLY A 97 9.90 8.75 -10.77
C GLY A 97 9.99 8.25 -9.33
N THR A 98 11.21 8.09 -8.80
CA THR A 98 11.44 7.65 -7.42
C THR A 98 10.99 8.70 -6.41
N LEU A 99 11.18 9.99 -6.72
CA LEU A 99 10.72 11.08 -5.87
C LEU A 99 9.19 11.13 -5.81
N ILE A 100 8.49 10.99 -6.94
CA ILE A 100 7.03 10.91 -6.99
C ILE A 100 6.52 9.75 -6.11
N PHE A 101 7.12 8.57 -6.24
CA PHE A 101 6.82 7.42 -5.40
C PHE A 101 7.04 7.72 -3.91
N ALA A 102 8.24 8.19 -3.56
CA ALA A 102 8.63 8.42 -2.18
C ALA A 102 7.77 9.48 -1.49
N ILE A 103 7.48 10.59 -2.17
CA ILE A 103 6.60 11.65 -1.66
C ILE A 103 5.19 11.09 -1.48
N SER A 104 4.64 10.43 -2.49
CA SER A 104 3.28 9.88 -2.42
C SER A 104 3.12 8.88 -1.26
N LEU A 105 4.09 7.97 -1.09
CA LEU A 105 4.10 7.01 0.02
C LEU A 105 4.24 7.71 1.37
N THR A 106 5.08 8.73 1.48
CA THR A 106 5.29 9.49 2.71
C THR A 106 4.02 10.26 3.12
N CYS A 107 3.36 10.89 2.14
CA CYS A 107 2.11 11.61 2.37
C CYS A 107 0.95 10.72 2.81
N TRP A 108 0.96 9.43 2.47
CA TRP A 108 0.01 8.46 3.02
C TRP A 108 0.46 7.92 4.38
N PHE A 109 1.71 7.45 4.46
CA PHE A 109 2.24 6.73 5.62
C PHE A 109 2.19 7.57 6.90
N ILE A 110 2.57 8.84 6.83
CA ILE A 110 2.64 9.72 8.01
C ILE A 110 1.25 9.90 8.66
N PRO A 111 0.23 10.46 7.99
CA PRO A 111 -1.06 10.69 8.62
C PRO A 111 -1.75 9.39 9.04
N ASP A 112 -1.70 8.34 8.21
CA ASP A 112 -2.36 7.07 8.50
C ASP A 112 -1.75 6.38 9.74
N THR A 113 -0.42 6.36 9.84
CA THR A 113 0.30 5.75 10.96
C THR A 113 0.15 6.56 12.23
N ILE A 114 0.21 7.90 12.17
CA ILE A 114 -0.02 8.76 13.33
C ILE A 114 -1.43 8.52 13.88
N PHE A 115 -2.44 8.52 13.01
CA PHE A 115 -3.81 8.30 13.43
C PHE A 115 -4.01 6.91 14.02
N SER A 116 -3.41 5.87 13.43
CA SER A 116 -3.47 4.49 13.92
C SER A 116 -2.94 4.35 15.35
N VAL A 117 -1.80 4.99 15.65
CA VAL A 117 -1.22 4.97 17.01
C VAL A 117 -2.07 5.80 17.96
N ALA A 118 -2.46 7.02 17.56
CA ALA A 118 -3.23 7.95 18.40
C ALA A 118 -4.62 7.40 18.79
N SER A 119 -5.23 6.60 17.92
CA SER A 119 -6.53 5.95 18.15
C SER A 119 -6.45 4.60 18.87
N GLY A 120 -5.24 4.11 19.17
CA GLY A 120 -5.02 2.83 19.86
C GLY A 120 -5.00 1.60 18.93
N PHE A 121 -5.22 1.77 17.63
CA PHE A 121 -5.19 0.71 16.61
C PHE A 121 -3.78 0.50 16.04
N TRP A 122 -2.80 0.25 16.91
CA TRP A 122 -1.38 0.13 16.54
C TRP A 122 -1.11 -1.05 15.58
N GLN A 123 -1.98 -2.05 15.52
CA GLN A 123 -1.89 -3.16 14.57
C GLN A 123 -1.98 -2.67 13.13
N ASN A 124 -2.75 -1.60 12.87
CA ASN A 124 -2.78 -0.95 11.57
C ASN A 124 -1.46 -0.20 11.29
N ALA A 125 -0.87 0.44 12.30
CA ALA A 125 0.45 1.06 12.17
C ALA A 125 1.53 0.02 11.79
N LEU A 126 1.47 -1.20 12.35
CA LEU A 126 2.37 -2.29 11.96
C LEU A 126 2.18 -2.69 10.48
N LEU A 127 0.92 -2.82 10.03
CA LEU A 127 0.60 -3.09 8.63
C LEU A 127 1.17 -2.00 7.71
N ASN A 128 1.03 -0.73 8.10
CA ASN A 128 1.57 0.40 7.36
C ASN A 128 3.09 0.34 7.25
N VAL A 129 3.79 -0.01 8.33
CA VAL A 129 5.25 -0.17 8.31
C VAL A 129 5.66 -1.28 7.34
N CYS A 130 4.95 -2.40 7.32
CA CYS A 130 5.21 -3.47 6.35
C CYS A 130 5.08 -2.98 4.91
N PHE A 131 4.01 -2.24 4.59
CA PHE A 131 3.82 -1.62 3.26
C PHE A 131 4.92 -0.60 2.97
N ALA A 132 5.24 0.28 3.91
CA ALA A 132 6.26 1.31 3.74
C ALA A 132 7.63 0.69 3.44
N VAL A 133 8.03 -0.35 4.18
CA VAL A 133 9.30 -1.08 3.95
C VAL A 133 9.31 -1.77 2.59
N LEU A 134 8.20 -2.39 2.20
CA LEU A 134 8.06 -3.08 0.91
C LEU A 134 8.37 -2.16 -0.28
N PHE A 135 8.05 -0.87 -0.18
CA PHE A 135 8.37 0.13 -1.20
C PHE A 135 9.68 0.88 -0.95
N ALA A 136 10.01 1.21 0.31
CA ALA A 136 11.18 2.02 0.64
C ALA A 136 12.50 1.34 0.26
N ILE A 137 12.59 0.02 0.43
CA ILE A 137 13.80 -0.76 0.08
C ILE A 137 14.18 -0.57 -1.40
N PRO A 138 13.32 -0.93 -2.38
CA PRO A 138 13.70 -0.77 -3.78
C PRO A 138 13.84 0.69 -4.21
N LEU A 139 13.10 1.64 -3.62
CA LEU A 139 13.28 3.07 -3.91
C LEU A 139 14.66 3.58 -3.46
N ALA A 140 15.09 3.21 -2.26
CA ALA A 140 16.41 3.58 -1.74
C ALA A 140 17.54 2.96 -2.58
N ALA A 141 17.37 1.70 -3.00
CA ALA A 141 18.34 1.04 -3.87
C ALA A 141 18.47 1.73 -5.24
N LEU A 142 17.34 2.13 -5.84
CA LEU A 142 17.33 2.85 -7.13
C LEU A 142 17.93 4.25 -7.04
N LEU A 143 17.85 4.93 -5.89
CA LEU A 143 18.52 6.22 -5.67
C LEU A 143 20.02 6.10 -5.50
N LYS A 144 20.51 5.01 -4.88
CA LYS A 144 21.94 4.75 -4.65
C LYS A 144 22.66 4.24 -5.89
N SER A 145 21.94 3.62 -6.83
CA SER A 145 22.50 3.11 -8.08
C SER A 145 22.73 4.20 -9.14
N LYS A 146 23.05 5.43 -8.71
CA LYS A 146 23.28 6.61 -9.54
C LYS A 146 24.69 7.13 -9.39
#